data_AF-A0A151I929-F1
#
_entry.id   AF-A0A151I929-F1
#
_cell.length_a   1.000
_cell.length_b   1.000
_cell.length_c   1.000
_cell.angle_alpha   90.00
_cell.angle_beta   90.00
_cell.angle_gamma   90.00
#
_symmetry.space_group_name_H-M   'P 1'
#
loop_
_entity.id
_entity.type
_entity.pdbx_description
1 polymer ?
#
loop_
_entity_poly.entity_id
_entity_poly.type
_entity_poly.pdbx_seq_one_letter_code
_entity_poly.pdbx_strand_id
1 'polypeptide(L)'
;MGINSKNCELYPTSNVREWHVNLLYVQDGDTGHFVWIKHLSRLVGSQLSRKEHKKFFCDRKKFVLINFYVYFLQMFTLFFLQRKIGEPQRGLRLDKLASYLDKNKLKIVKSEFSNLSDEDFNLLTRKGVFPYEYVDCVEKLNDTRLPPREPFHNSLTGDTVSESDYAHAANVWKRFSVQTLDEYSDLYLKTDVLLLTDVFENFRESYVANYGLDPAHYYTLPGFTWDAMLKHTGVKFELLTDIDMVMFIERGIRGGLSQCFGRYAKANNKYMRSYDSSKPSSYLMYYDVNNL
;
A
#
# COMPACT_ATOMS: atom_id res chain seq x y z
N MET A 1 30.17 -14.61 -17.87
CA MET A 1 29.46 -15.85 -17.49
C MET A 1 28.06 -15.47 -17.07
N GLY A 2 27.10 -15.58 -17.99
CA GLY A 2 25.69 -15.33 -17.68
C GLY A 2 25.14 -16.53 -16.92
N ILE A 3 24.64 -16.30 -15.71
CA ILE A 3 23.91 -17.32 -14.96
C ILE A 3 22.65 -17.61 -15.77
N ASN A 4 22.55 -18.81 -16.30
CA ASN A 4 21.43 -19.30 -17.09
C ASN A 4 20.20 -19.34 -16.18
N SER A 5 19.36 -18.30 -16.23
CA SER A 5 18.19 -18.15 -15.37
C SER A 5 17.03 -19.01 -15.86
N LYS A 6 17.17 -20.33 -15.78
CA LYS A 6 16.00 -21.18 -15.53
C LYS A 6 15.51 -20.78 -14.14
N ASN A 7 14.25 -20.41 -14.01
CA ASN A 7 13.62 -20.09 -12.73
C ASN A 7 13.95 -21.18 -11.69
N CYS A 8 14.92 -20.92 -10.82
CA CYS A 8 15.14 -21.75 -9.65
C CYS A 8 13.98 -21.47 -8.71
N GLU A 9 12.96 -22.34 -8.77
CA GLU A 9 11.95 -22.43 -7.72
C GLU A 9 12.68 -22.53 -6.38
N LEU A 10 12.45 -21.56 -5.50
CA LEU A 10 12.99 -21.60 -4.14
C LEU A 10 12.23 -22.69 -3.39
N TYR A 11 12.82 -23.88 -3.26
CA TYR A 11 12.25 -24.98 -2.48
C TYR A 11 12.45 -24.71 -0.97
N PRO A 12 11.38 -24.46 -0.20
CA PRO A 12 11.49 -24.31 1.24
C PRO A 12 11.48 -25.69 1.91
N THR A 13 12.40 -25.93 2.84
CA THR A 13 12.35 -27.15 3.65
C THR A 13 11.03 -27.23 4.42
N SER A 14 10.36 -28.38 4.36
CA SER A 14 9.18 -28.67 5.16
C SER A 14 9.51 -28.86 6.64
N ASN A 15 10.78 -29.18 6.95
CA ASN A 15 11.26 -29.51 8.29
C ASN A 15 12.15 -28.37 8.81
N VAL A 16 11.57 -27.47 9.61
CA VAL A 16 12.27 -26.29 10.16
C VAL A 16 12.83 -26.63 11.53
N ARG A 17 14.16 -26.60 11.65
CA ARG A 17 14.89 -26.74 12.90
C ARG A 17 15.28 -25.35 13.42
N GLU A 18 15.63 -25.25 14.70
CA GLU A 18 16.05 -23.99 15.34
C GLU A 18 17.20 -23.28 14.61
N TRP A 19 18.07 -24.06 13.96
CA TRP A 19 19.14 -23.60 13.10
C TRP A 19 18.89 -24.03 11.66
N HIS A 20 18.66 -23.07 10.76
CA HIS A 20 18.58 -23.31 9.32
C HIS A 20 19.60 -22.46 8.57
N VAL A 21 20.13 -23.02 7.48
CA VAL A 21 21.03 -22.34 6.55
C VAL A 21 20.39 -22.35 5.16
N ASN A 22 20.37 -21.18 4.53
CA ASN A 22 19.84 -21.02 3.17
C ASN A 22 20.92 -21.44 2.16
N LEU A 23 20.59 -22.36 1.25
CA LEU A 23 21.48 -22.82 0.19
C LEU A 23 20.90 -22.41 -1.16
N LEU A 24 21.76 -21.95 -2.06
CA LEU A 24 21.46 -21.74 -3.48
C LEU A 24 21.96 -22.96 -4.25
N TYR A 25 21.07 -23.62 -4.98
CA TYR A 25 21.47 -24.65 -5.93
C TYR A 25 21.84 -24.00 -7.26
N VAL A 26 23.06 -24.23 -7.73
CA VAL A 26 23.58 -23.73 -9.01
C VAL A 26 23.93 -24.95 -9.87
N GLN A 27 23.33 -25.04 -11.05
CA GLN A 27 23.55 -26.15 -11.97
C GLN A 27 24.22 -25.66 -13.25
N ASP A 28 25.31 -26.31 -13.63
CA ASP A 28 25.98 -26.12 -14.91
C ASP A 28 26.08 -27.48 -15.63
N GLY A 29 25.27 -27.65 -16.68
CA GLY A 29 25.07 -28.94 -17.34
C GLY A 29 24.56 -30.03 -16.38
N ASP A 30 25.29 -31.15 -16.32
CA ASP A 30 24.98 -32.30 -15.45
C ASP A 30 25.59 -32.17 -14.04
N THR A 31 26.31 -31.07 -13.75
CA THR A 31 26.98 -30.87 -12.46
C THR A 31 26.24 -29.83 -11.63
N GLY A 32 25.76 -30.24 -10.45
CA GLY A 32 25.06 -29.39 -9.50
C GLY A 32 25.90 -29.08 -8.26
N HIS A 33 25.91 -27.82 -7.83
CA HIS A 33 26.58 -27.38 -6.61
C HIS A 33 25.61 -26.64 -5.69
N PHE A 34 25.77 -26.83 -4.38
CA PHE A 34 25.09 -26.03 -3.36
C PHE A 34 26.03 -24.95 -2.83
N VAL A 35 25.55 -23.71 -2.81
CA VAL A 35 26.28 -22.55 -2.30
C VAL A 35 25.56 -21.99 -1.08
N TRP A 36 26.28 -21.81 0.02
CA TRP A 36 25.71 -21.22 1.23
C TRP A 36 25.44 -19.72 1.07
N ILE A 37 24.20 -19.29 1.31
CA ILE A 37 23.77 -17.90 1.27
C ILE A 37 23.93 -17.28 2.66
N LYS A 38 24.99 -16.49 2.85
CA LYS A 38 25.22 -15.73 4.09
C LYS A 38 24.25 -14.56 4.27
N HIS A 39 23.86 -13.90 3.16
CA HIS A 39 23.00 -12.71 3.19
C HIS A 39 22.00 -12.73 2.02
N LEU A 40 20.84 -13.37 2.23
CA LEU A 40 19.78 -13.48 1.22
C LEU A 40 19.32 -12.11 0.70
N SER A 41 19.19 -11.14 1.62
CA SER A 41 18.85 -9.76 1.31
C SER A 41 19.68 -9.11 0.22
N ARG A 42 21.00 -9.37 0.25
CA ARG A 42 21.95 -8.79 -0.70
C ARG A 42 21.89 -9.50 -2.05
N LEU A 43 21.59 -10.81 -2.05
CA LEU A 43 21.51 -11.62 -3.26
C LEU A 43 20.29 -11.24 -4.12
N VAL A 44 19.11 -11.08 -3.49
CA VAL A 44 17.84 -10.85 -4.20
C VAL A 44 17.50 -9.36 -4.34
N GLY A 45 18.13 -8.49 -3.54
CA GLY A 45 17.81 -7.06 -3.49
C GLY A 45 17.94 -6.33 -4.83
N SER A 46 18.96 -6.64 -5.63
CA SER A 46 19.21 -6.03 -6.94
C SER A 46 18.23 -6.49 -8.03
N GLN A 47 17.63 -7.67 -7.87
CA GLN A 47 16.65 -8.22 -8.81
C GLN A 47 15.23 -7.69 -8.56
N LEU A 48 14.94 -7.25 -7.32
CA LEU A 48 13.60 -6.80 -6.90
C LEU A 48 13.45 -5.27 -6.85
N SER A 49 14.50 -4.50 -7.12
CA SER A 49 14.49 -3.03 -7.01
C SER A 49 15.67 -2.39 -7.74
N ARG A 50 15.41 -1.31 -8.47
CA ARG A 50 16.46 -0.40 -9.02
C ARG A 50 16.96 0.64 -8.00
N LYS A 51 16.46 0.62 -6.76
CA LYS A 51 16.84 1.55 -5.68
C LYS A 51 17.80 0.87 -4.70
N GLU A 52 18.79 1.62 -4.23
CA GLU A 52 19.91 1.16 -3.38
C GLU A 52 19.57 0.88 -1.90
N HIS A 53 18.29 0.81 -1.52
CA HIS A 53 17.90 0.59 -0.13
C HIS A 53 18.00 -0.89 0.27
N LYS A 54 18.55 -1.16 1.47
CA LYS A 54 18.62 -2.52 2.04
C LYS A 54 17.20 -3.04 2.33
N LYS A 55 16.86 -4.23 1.80
CA LYS A 55 15.62 -4.95 2.11
C LYS A 55 15.89 -6.10 3.06
N PHE A 56 15.05 -6.27 4.08
CA PHE A 56 15.11 -7.41 5.00
C PHE A 56 14.04 -8.43 4.61
N PHE A 57 14.42 -9.68 4.40
CA PHE A 57 13.49 -10.77 4.10
C PHE A 57 13.18 -11.52 5.39
N CYS A 58 11.89 -11.71 5.68
CA CYS A 58 11.43 -12.44 6.86
C CYS A 58 11.22 -13.93 6.52
N ASP A 59 11.88 -14.82 7.25
CA ASP A 59 11.70 -16.26 7.12
C ASP A 59 10.40 -16.69 7.84
N ARG A 60 9.47 -17.24 7.05
CA ARG A 60 8.02 -17.29 7.27
C ARG A 60 7.49 -18.15 8.44
N LYS A 61 8.31 -18.68 9.36
CA LYS A 61 7.86 -19.76 10.28
C LYS A 61 8.23 -19.57 11.74
N LYS A 62 7.79 -18.46 12.33
CA LYS A 62 7.63 -18.38 13.79
C LYS A 62 6.44 -17.48 14.11
N PHE A 63 5.45 -18.06 14.80
CA PHE A 63 4.39 -17.42 15.59
C PHE A 63 3.04 -17.06 14.93
N VAL A 64 1.98 -17.66 15.49
CA VAL A 64 0.61 -17.75 14.95
C VAL A 64 -0.32 -16.58 15.32
N LEU A 65 0.08 -15.64 16.19
CA LEU A 65 -0.76 -14.49 16.56
C LEU A 65 -0.32 -13.14 15.97
N ILE A 66 0.87 -13.09 15.36
CA ILE A 66 1.44 -11.89 14.72
C ILE A 66 1.15 -11.86 13.20
N ASN A 67 0.62 -12.95 12.64
CA ASN A 67 0.39 -13.04 11.20
C ASN A 67 -0.61 -12.01 10.67
N PHE A 68 -1.49 -11.48 11.49
CA PHE A 68 -2.36 -10.40 11.07
C PHE A 68 -1.63 -9.07 10.89
N TYR A 69 -0.60 -8.80 11.70
CA TYR A 69 0.20 -7.57 11.61
C TYR A 69 1.22 -7.63 10.48
N VAL A 70 1.93 -8.76 10.31
CA VAL A 70 3.06 -8.85 9.36
C VAL A 70 2.64 -9.18 7.93
N TYR A 71 1.64 -10.04 7.70
CA TYR A 71 1.10 -10.24 6.34
C TYR A 71 0.54 -8.93 5.79
N PHE A 72 -0.11 -8.18 6.66
CA PHE A 72 -0.69 -6.90 6.33
C PHE A 72 0.37 -5.86 6.02
N LEU A 73 1.41 -5.68 6.84
CA LEU A 73 2.55 -4.79 6.55
C LEU A 73 3.34 -5.19 5.27
N GLN A 74 3.47 -6.48 4.98
CA GLN A 74 4.22 -6.97 3.81
C GLN A 74 3.40 -6.90 2.51
N MET A 75 2.08 -7.12 2.56
CA MET A 75 1.16 -6.73 1.47
C MET A 75 1.09 -5.21 1.32
N PHE A 76 1.12 -4.45 2.41
CA PHE A 76 1.00 -2.99 2.43
C PHE A 76 2.18 -2.32 1.72
N THR A 77 3.39 -2.86 1.91
CA THR A 77 4.58 -2.35 1.23
C THR A 77 4.45 -2.51 -0.29
N LEU A 78 3.91 -3.62 -0.79
CA LEU A 78 3.76 -3.86 -2.23
C LEU A 78 2.53 -3.17 -2.83
N PHE A 79 1.38 -3.20 -2.16
CA PHE A 79 0.13 -2.63 -2.70
C PHE A 79 0.17 -1.10 -2.81
N PHE A 80 0.85 -0.40 -1.88
CA PHE A 80 1.07 1.04 -1.97
C PHE A 80 2.31 1.43 -2.79
N LEU A 81 3.39 0.63 -2.80
CA LEU A 81 4.55 0.95 -3.66
C LEU A 81 4.26 0.73 -5.15
N GLN A 82 3.41 -0.22 -5.52
CA GLN A 82 3.07 -0.46 -6.93
C GLN A 82 2.11 0.61 -7.49
N ARG A 83 1.42 1.34 -6.61
CA ARG A 83 0.60 2.52 -6.96
C ARG A 83 1.40 3.83 -7.09
N LYS A 84 2.72 3.79 -6.85
CA LYS A 84 3.64 4.94 -7.01
C LYS A 84 4.39 4.96 -8.35
N ILE A 85 4.09 4.04 -9.27
CA ILE A 85 4.69 4.02 -10.61
C ILE A 85 3.57 4.22 -11.63
N GLY A 86 3.32 5.47 -11.98
CA GLY A 86 2.38 5.87 -13.04
C GLY A 86 1.14 6.60 -12.50
N GLU A 87 1.14 7.93 -12.67
CA GLU A 87 0.03 8.88 -12.51
C GLU A 87 -0.28 9.48 -11.11
N PRO A 88 -0.61 10.80 -11.06
CA PRO A 88 -0.95 11.54 -9.85
C PRO A 88 -2.42 11.37 -9.44
N GLN A 89 -2.96 10.16 -9.51
CA GLN A 89 -4.23 9.86 -8.87
C GLN A 89 -3.96 9.68 -7.37
N ARG A 90 -4.35 10.67 -6.55
CA ARG A 90 -4.27 10.63 -5.08
C ARG A 90 -4.65 9.23 -4.60
N GLY A 91 -3.69 8.48 -4.05
CA GLY A 91 -3.98 7.19 -3.42
C GLY A 91 -5.19 7.33 -2.51
N LEU A 92 -6.17 6.43 -2.64
CA LEU A 92 -7.36 6.47 -1.79
C LEU A 92 -6.88 6.36 -0.34
N ARG A 93 -7.08 7.45 0.40
CA ARG A 93 -6.72 7.51 1.81
C ARG A 93 -7.63 6.54 2.58
N LEU A 94 -7.13 5.95 3.67
CA LEU A 94 -7.85 4.95 4.45
C LEU A 94 -9.24 5.44 4.88
N ASP A 95 -9.38 6.73 5.19
CA ASP A 95 -10.66 7.38 5.50
C ASP A 95 -11.67 7.29 4.35
N LYS A 96 -11.22 7.47 3.12
CA LYS A 96 -12.08 7.36 1.94
C LYS A 96 -12.49 5.91 1.71
N LEU A 97 -11.58 4.96 1.92
CA LEU A 97 -11.89 3.52 1.80
C LEU A 97 -12.87 3.06 2.88
N ALA A 98 -12.64 3.45 4.13
CA ALA A 98 -13.52 3.16 5.26
C ALA A 98 -14.90 3.82 5.05
N SER A 99 -14.96 5.01 4.45
CA SER A 99 -16.24 5.69 4.16
C SER A 99 -17.11 4.98 3.12
N TYR A 100 -16.52 4.13 2.28
CA TYR A 100 -17.29 3.32 1.32
C TYR A 100 -17.90 2.07 1.94
N LEU A 101 -17.51 1.72 3.17
CA LEU A 101 -18.08 0.60 3.88
C LEU A 101 -19.24 1.07 4.74
N ASP A 102 -20.35 0.34 4.65
CA ASP A 102 -21.40 0.46 5.65
C ASP A 102 -20.84 0.12 7.02
N LYS A 103 -21.28 0.85 8.06
CA LYS A 103 -20.86 0.58 9.44
C LYS A 103 -21.19 -0.85 9.90
N ASN A 104 -22.09 -1.54 9.23
CA ASN A 104 -22.46 -2.94 9.49
C ASN A 104 -21.41 -3.93 8.98
N LYS A 105 -20.52 -3.49 8.08
CA LYS A 105 -19.43 -4.27 7.50
C LYS A 105 -18.11 -4.17 8.29
N LEU A 106 -18.04 -3.27 9.28
CA LEU A 106 -16.92 -3.13 10.22
C LEU A 106 -17.02 -4.15 11.37
N LYS A 107 -17.08 -5.45 11.03
CA LYS A 107 -17.36 -6.52 12.00
C LYS A 107 -16.20 -6.69 12.99
N ILE A 108 -14.97 -6.60 12.49
CA ILE A 108 -13.76 -6.88 13.27
C ILE A 108 -13.51 -5.71 14.24
N VAL A 109 -13.56 -4.47 13.76
CA VAL A 109 -13.43 -3.28 14.62
C VAL A 109 -14.51 -3.28 15.69
N LYS A 110 -15.77 -3.60 15.35
CA LYS A 110 -16.86 -3.70 16.33
C LYS A 110 -16.65 -4.80 17.36
N SER A 111 -16.08 -5.95 16.97
CA SER A 111 -15.81 -7.03 17.91
C SER A 111 -14.75 -6.66 18.94
N GLU A 112 -13.67 -6.00 18.49
CA GLU A 112 -12.56 -5.57 19.35
C GLU A 112 -12.96 -4.42 20.29
N PHE A 113 -13.83 -3.52 19.81
CA PHE A 113 -14.35 -2.39 20.57
C PHE A 113 -15.81 -2.57 21.01
N SER A 114 -16.20 -3.80 21.33
CA SER A 114 -17.58 -4.16 21.70
C SER A 114 -18.13 -3.42 22.93
N ASN A 115 -17.24 -2.94 23.80
CA ASN A 115 -17.61 -2.19 25.01
C ASN A 115 -17.74 -0.67 24.79
N LEU A 116 -17.42 -0.16 23.60
CA LEU A 116 -17.51 1.28 23.31
C LEU A 116 -18.94 1.70 22.96
N SER A 117 -19.28 2.94 23.33
CA SER A 117 -20.50 3.57 22.85
C SER A 117 -20.42 3.84 21.33
N ASP A 118 -21.57 3.96 20.66
CA ASP A 118 -21.61 4.29 19.23
C ASP A 118 -20.91 5.62 18.92
N GLU A 119 -20.94 6.59 19.84
CA GLU A 119 -20.24 7.87 19.71
C GLU A 119 -18.72 7.68 19.71
N ASP A 120 -18.21 6.88 20.64
CA ASP A 120 -16.76 6.61 20.77
C ASP A 120 -16.25 5.75 19.61
N PHE A 121 -17.07 4.80 19.16
CA PHE A 121 -16.79 4.01 17.96
C PHE A 121 -16.69 4.92 16.73
N ASN A 122 -17.66 5.81 16.52
CA ASN A 122 -17.63 6.77 15.41
C ASN A 122 -16.40 7.69 15.49
N LEU A 123 -15.97 8.04 16.71
CA LEU A 123 -14.77 8.83 16.93
C LEU A 123 -13.51 8.07 16.46
N LEU A 124 -13.38 6.77 16.75
CA LEU A 124 -12.23 5.97 16.30
C LEU A 124 -12.27 5.62 14.81
N THR A 125 -13.46 5.45 14.22
CA THR A 125 -13.56 5.15 12.77
C THR A 125 -13.20 6.33 11.87
N ARG A 126 -13.14 7.55 12.41
CA ARG A 126 -12.59 8.71 11.69
C ARG A 126 -11.07 8.58 11.57
N LYS A 127 -10.52 9.16 10.50
CA LYS A 127 -9.08 9.25 10.28
C LYS A 127 -8.34 9.75 11.53
N GLY A 128 -7.47 8.90 12.09
CA GLY A 128 -6.55 9.30 13.14
C GLY A 128 -5.55 10.35 12.66
N VAL A 129 -4.98 11.08 13.61
CA VAL A 129 -4.00 12.14 13.36
C VAL A 129 -2.82 11.89 14.30
N PHE A 130 -1.63 11.64 13.74
CA PHE A 130 -0.46 11.27 14.54
C PHE A 130 0.74 12.19 14.23
N PRO A 131 1.48 12.67 15.25
CA PRO A 131 2.60 13.59 15.06
C PRO A 131 3.90 12.83 14.75
N TYR A 132 4.03 12.32 13.51
CA TYR A 132 5.18 11.51 13.10
C TYR A 132 6.53 12.22 13.25
N GLU A 133 6.61 13.52 12.92
CA GLU A 133 7.84 14.32 13.03
C GLU A 133 8.22 14.62 14.49
N TYR A 134 7.24 14.59 15.40
CA TYR A 134 7.50 14.81 16.81
C TYR A 134 8.22 13.61 17.44
N VAL A 135 7.81 12.39 17.09
CA VAL A 135 8.34 11.14 17.66
C VAL A 135 9.63 10.73 16.96
N ASP A 136 10.71 11.44 17.27
CA ASP A 136 12.06 11.16 16.75
C ASP A 136 12.89 10.23 17.66
N CYS A 137 12.46 10.02 18.91
CA CYS A 137 13.10 9.13 19.87
C CYS A 137 12.07 8.42 20.77
N VAL A 138 12.47 7.29 21.36
CA VAL A 138 11.59 6.44 22.17
C VAL A 138 11.15 7.15 23.44
N GLU A 139 11.99 8.03 24.00
CA GLU A 139 11.70 8.75 25.23
C GLU A 139 10.46 9.64 25.11
N LYS A 140 10.20 10.22 23.93
CA LYS A 140 9.02 11.05 23.65
C LYS A 140 7.71 10.28 23.71
N LEU A 141 7.73 8.94 23.60
CA LEU A 141 6.52 8.12 23.80
C LEU A 141 6.04 8.18 25.26
N ASN A 142 6.91 8.49 26.21
CA ASN A 142 6.54 8.67 27.61
C ASN A 142 5.90 10.04 27.91
N ASP A 143 5.78 10.92 26.90
CA ASP A 143 5.19 12.24 27.10
C ASP A 143 3.73 12.10 27.53
N THR A 144 3.39 12.74 28.65
CA THR A 144 2.04 12.66 29.26
C THR A 144 1.05 13.69 28.71
N ARG A 145 1.46 14.41 27.67
CA ARG A 145 0.66 15.46 27.03
C ARG A 145 0.67 15.26 25.53
N LEU A 146 -0.46 15.53 24.89
CA LEU A 146 -0.48 15.65 23.43
C LEU A 146 0.43 16.80 23.00
N PRO A 147 1.34 16.60 22.02
CA PRO A 147 2.18 17.66 21.48
C PRO A 147 1.32 18.82 20.95
N PRO A 148 1.85 20.06 20.90
CA PRO A 148 1.12 21.18 20.33
C PRO A 148 0.91 20.98 18.81
N ARG A 149 0.22 21.91 18.13
CA ARG A 149 -0.19 21.68 16.73
C ARG A 149 0.98 21.76 15.74
N GLU A 150 2.00 22.56 16.04
CA GLU A 150 3.10 22.87 15.14
C GLU A 150 3.93 21.61 14.75
N PRO A 151 4.23 20.67 15.66
CA PRO A 151 4.92 19.42 15.35
C PRO A 151 4.09 18.38 14.58
N PHE A 152 2.79 18.61 14.33
CA PHE A 152 1.99 17.78 13.41
C PHE A 152 2.19 18.16 11.94
N HIS A 153 3.31 18.83 11.63
CA HIS A 153 3.70 19.17 10.27
C HIS A 153 3.99 17.92 9.45
N ASN A 154 3.55 17.92 8.19
CA ASN A 154 3.86 16.86 7.25
C ASN A 154 4.92 17.33 6.27
N SER A 155 6.15 16.84 6.44
CA SER A 155 7.30 17.17 5.58
C SER A 155 7.10 16.81 4.10
N LEU A 156 6.20 15.85 3.78
CA LEU A 156 5.88 15.47 2.40
C LEU A 156 4.92 16.44 1.71
N THR A 157 4.05 17.13 2.45
CA THR A 157 3.09 18.10 1.88
C THR A 157 3.47 19.55 2.17
N GLY A 158 4.38 19.79 3.11
CA GLY A 158 4.75 21.13 3.56
C GLY A 158 3.69 21.81 4.44
N ASP A 159 2.58 21.13 4.72
CA ASP A 159 1.41 21.70 5.40
C ASP A 159 1.36 21.28 6.88
N THR A 160 0.92 22.21 7.73
CA THR A 160 0.56 21.93 9.12
C THR A 160 -0.85 21.30 9.16
N VAL A 161 -1.09 20.42 10.13
CA VAL A 161 -2.42 19.82 10.33
C VAL A 161 -3.52 20.89 10.47
N SER A 162 -4.70 20.59 9.93
CA SER A 162 -5.87 21.47 10.05
C SER A 162 -6.31 21.59 11.51
N GLU A 163 -6.92 22.72 11.88
CA GLU A 163 -7.44 22.92 13.23
C GLU A 163 -8.49 21.87 13.60
N SER A 164 -9.34 21.47 12.65
CA SER A 164 -10.35 20.43 12.84
C SER A 164 -9.79 19.04 13.06
N ASP A 165 -8.59 18.75 12.54
CA ASP A 165 -7.91 17.47 12.70
C ASP A 165 -7.12 17.42 14.02
N TYR A 166 -6.49 18.53 14.41
CA TYR A 166 -5.87 18.63 15.73
C TYR A 166 -6.91 18.58 16.86
N ALA A 167 -8.04 19.29 16.71
CA ALA A 167 -9.15 19.21 17.66
C ALA A 167 -9.70 17.79 17.79
N HIS A 168 -9.69 17.02 16.70
CA HIS A 168 -10.07 15.62 16.72
C HIS A 168 -9.07 14.77 17.53
N ALA A 169 -7.76 14.94 17.30
CA ALA A 169 -6.72 14.26 18.07
C ALA A 169 -6.84 14.55 19.59
N ALA A 170 -7.04 15.83 19.95
CA ALA A 170 -7.25 16.25 21.32
C ALA A 170 -8.52 15.64 21.94
N ASN A 171 -9.60 15.53 21.16
CA ASN A 171 -10.82 14.88 21.62
C ASN A 171 -10.61 13.38 21.87
N VAL A 172 -9.91 12.67 20.97
CA VAL A 172 -9.57 11.25 21.15
C VAL A 172 -8.73 11.06 22.41
N TRP A 173 -7.66 11.86 22.58
CA TRP A 173 -6.79 11.82 23.77
C TRP A 173 -7.60 11.94 25.06
N LYS A 174 -8.50 12.92 25.14
CA LYS A 174 -9.34 13.17 26.32
C LYS A 174 -10.39 12.08 26.53
N ARG A 175 -11.08 11.67 25.46
CA ARG A 175 -12.23 10.75 25.54
C ARG A 175 -11.82 9.33 25.93
N PHE A 176 -10.66 8.87 25.44
CA PHE A 176 -10.11 7.56 25.76
C PHE A 176 -9.18 7.58 26.98
N SER A 177 -9.11 8.71 27.70
CA SER A 177 -8.30 8.86 28.92
C SER A 177 -6.83 8.45 28.71
N VAL A 178 -6.27 8.81 27.56
CA VAL A 178 -4.90 8.47 27.18
C VAL A 178 -3.92 9.21 28.09
N GLN A 179 -2.99 8.47 28.68
CA GLN A 179 -2.04 9.02 29.65
C GLN A 179 -0.69 9.34 29.04
N THR A 180 -0.26 8.58 28.02
CA THR A 180 1.04 8.72 27.37
C THR A 180 0.92 8.72 25.85
N LEU A 181 1.93 9.27 25.17
CA LEU A 181 2.00 9.24 23.72
C LEU A 181 2.17 7.81 23.17
N ASP A 182 2.75 6.91 23.97
CA ASP A 182 2.82 5.46 23.70
C ASP A 182 1.43 4.84 23.59
N GLU A 183 0.56 5.06 24.59
CA GLU A 183 -0.83 4.60 24.57
C GLU A 183 -1.61 5.21 23.39
N TYR A 184 -1.33 6.48 23.06
CA TYR A 184 -1.93 7.13 21.90
C TYR A 184 -1.50 6.46 20.58
N SER A 185 -0.21 6.14 20.46
CA SER A 185 0.37 5.44 19.31
C SER A 185 -0.24 4.05 19.14
N ASP A 186 -0.36 3.29 20.23
CA ASP A 186 -0.99 1.97 20.22
C ASP A 186 -2.46 2.05 19.81
N LEU A 187 -3.22 3.01 20.35
CA LEU A 187 -4.61 3.22 19.97
C LEU A 187 -4.74 3.59 18.48
N TYR A 188 -3.89 4.51 18.00
CA TYR A 188 -3.84 4.93 16.60
C TYR A 188 -3.54 3.75 15.67
N LEU A 189 -2.45 3.01 15.94
CA LEU A 189 -2.01 1.89 15.11
C LEU A 189 -3.01 0.75 15.12
N LYS A 190 -3.55 0.40 16.31
CA LYS A 190 -4.57 -0.63 16.44
C LYS A 190 -5.81 -0.28 15.62
N THR A 191 -6.26 0.97 15.68
CA THR A 191 -7.44 1.43 14.93
C THR A 191 -7.20 1.38 13.42
N ASP A 192 -6.05 1.88 12.94
CA ASP A 192 -5.68 1.85 11.52
C ASP A 192 -5.61 0.40 10.98
N VAL A 193 -5.02 -0.52 11.75
CA VAL A 193 -4.91 -1.95 11.38
C VAL A 193 -6.28 -2.62 11.33
N LEU A 194 -7.12 -2.41 12.34
CA LEU A 194 -8.46 -3.01 12.38
C LEU A 194 -9.35 -2.49 11.26
N LEU A 195 -9.33 -1.17 10.99
CA LEU A 195 -10.11 -0.57 9.91
C LEU A 195 -9.69 -1.11 8.55
N LEU A 196 -8.38 -1.15 8.28
CA LEU A 196 -7.89 -1.66 7.01
C LEU A 196 -8.17 -3.18 6.88
N THR A 197 -8.27 -3.89 8.00
CA THR A 197 -8.61 -5.31 8.00
C THR A 197 -10.04 -5.48 7.52
N ASP A 198 -10.98 -4.76 8.13
CA ASP A 198 -12.37 -4.82 7.70
C ASP A 198 -12.48 -4.45 6.20
N VAL A 199 -11.74 -3.44 5.74
CA VAL A 199 -11.65 -3.10 4.31
C VAL A 199 -11.15 -4.27 3.47
N PHE A 200 -10.11 -4.98 3.90
CA PHE A 200 -9.53 -6.07 3.15
C PHE A 200 -10.42 -7.32 3.14
N GLU A 201 -11.06 -7.66 4.26
CA GLU A 201 -12.01 -8.78 4.31
C GLU A 201 -13.24 -8.51 3.43
N ASN A 202 -13.78 -7.30 3.44
CA ASN A 202 -14.85 -6.91 2.52
C ASN A 202 -14.41 -6.97 1.05
N PHE A 203 -13.16 -6.59 0.77
CA PHE A 203 -12.57 -6.71 -0.56
C PHE A 203 -12.47 -8.18 -0.99
N ARG A 204 -12.00 -9.07 -0.12
CA ARG A 204 -11.93 -10.52 -0.37
C ARG A 204 -13.31 -11.11 -0.62
N GLU A 205 -14.28 -10.84 0.25
CA GLU A 205 -15.67 -11.33 0.09
C GLU A 205 -16.25 -10.90 -1.26
N SER A 206 -16.09 -9.63 -1.65
CA SER A 206 -16.59 -9.11 -2.92
C SER A 206 -15.91 -9.77 -4.13
N TYR A 207 -14.59 -10.00 -4.07
CA TYR A 207 -13.82 -10.54 -5.17
C TYR A 207 -14.05 -12.05 -5.35
N VAL A 208 -14.16 -12.78 -4.24
CA VAL A 208 -14.56 -14.19 -4.25
C VAL A 208 -15.98 -14.33 -4.81
N ALA A 209 -16.92 -13.46 -4.43
CA ALA A 209 -18.28 -13.49 -4.96
C ALA A 209 -18.35 -13.21 -6.46
N ASN A 210 -17.59 -12.21 -6.95
CA ASN A 210 -17.66 -11.77 -8.35
C ASN A 210 -16.81 -12.62 -9.31
N TYR A 211 -15.62 -13.03 -8.88
CA TYR A 211 -14.64 -13.72 -9.75
C TYR A 211 -14.39 -15.18 -9.33
N GLY A 212 -14.82 -15.59 -8.13
CA GLY A 212 -14.50 -16.89 -7.56
C GLY A 212 -12.99 -17.10 -7.36
N LEU A 213 -12.26 -16.02 -7.12
CA LEU A 213 -10.82 -16.00 -6.86
C LEU A 213 -10.60 -15.17 -5.60
N ASP A 214 -9.83 -15.69 -4.65
CA ASP A 214 -9.48 -14.95 -3.43
C ASP A 214 -8.22 -14.11 -3.68
N PRO A 215 -8.30 -12.76 -3.58
CA PRO A 215 -7.15 -11.90 -3.80
C PRO A 215 -6.02 -12.13 -2.78
N ALA A 216 -6.28 -12.76 -1.63
CA ALA A 216 -5.23 -13.10 -0.66
C ALA A 216 -4.24 -14.17 -1.17
N HIS A 217 -4.56 -14.88 -2.25
CA HIS A 217 -3.65 -15.83 -2.90
C HIS A 217 -2.68 -15.18 -3.91
N TYR A 218 -2.77 -13.86 -4.11
CA TYR A 218 -2.00 -13.14 -5.11
C TYR A 218 -1.06 -12.14 -4.45
N TYR A 219 0.17 -12.06 -4.96
CA TYR A 219 1.15 -11.07 -4.51
C TYR A 219 0.81 -9.64 -4.96
N THR A 220 0.11 -9.49 -6.09
CA THR A 220 -0.20 -8.19 -6.70
C THR A 220 -1.58 -8.20 -7.36
N LEU A 221 -2.25 -7.04 -7.42
CA LEU A 221 -3.52 -6.91 -8.15
C LEU A 221 -3.43 -7.25 -9.64
N PRO A 222 -2.38 -6.84 -10.39
CA PRO A 222 -2.29 -7.22 -11.80
C PRO A 222 -2.25 -8.73 -12.01
N GLY A 223 -1.58 -9.48 -11.12
CA GLY A 223 -1.60 -10.95 -11.16
C GLY A 223 -3.00 -11.52 -10.91
N PHE A 224 -3.72 -10.96 -9.92
CA PHE A 224 -5.12 -11.31 -9.70
C PHE A 224 -5.98 -11.02 -10.94
N THR A 225 -5.85 -9.82 -11.52
CA THR A 225 -6.65 -9.41 -12.69
C THR A 225 -6.34 -10.25 -13.92
N TRP A 226 -5.07 -10.66 -14.10
CA TRP A 226 -4.67 -11.58 -15.15
C TRP A 226 -5.40 -12.92 -15.03
N ASP A 227 -5.34 -13.56 -13.86
CA ASP A 227 -6.00 -14.85 -13.65
C ASP A 227 -7.53 -14.74 -13.70
N ALA A 228 -8.09 -13.62 -13.21
CA ALA A 228 -9.51 -13.32 -13.36
C ALA A 228 -9.92 -13.22 -14.84
N MET A 229 -9.10 -12.57 -15.67
CA MET A 229 -9.31 -12.47 -17.12
C MET A 229 -9.20 -13.84 -17.81
N LEU A 230 -8.20 -14.65 -17.46
CA LEU A 230 -8.06 -16.02 -17.99
C LEU A 230 -9.26 -16.89 -17.63
N LYS A 231 -9.69 -16.84 -16.37
CA LYS A 231 -10.86 -17.59 -15.88
C LYS A 231 -12.14 -17.17 -16.59
N HIS A 232 -12.32 -15.87 -16.82
CA HIS A 232 -13.51 -15.33 -17.47
C HIS A 232 -13.55 -15.65 -18.97
N THR A 233 -12.42 -15.52 -19.67
CA THR A 233 -12.35 -15.73 -21.13
C THR A 233 -12.18 -17.20 -21.52
N GLY A 234 -11.62 -18.04 -20.64
CA GLY A 234 -11.29 -19.43 -20.92
C GLY A 234 -10.13 -19.62 -21.91
N VAL A 235 -9.46 -18.53 -22.30
CA VAL A 235 -8.35 -18.55 -23.25
C VAL A 235 -7.12 -19.20 -22.59
N LYS A 236 -6.45 -20.08 -23.33
CA LYS A 236 -5.16 -20.65 -22.93
C LYS A 236 -4.07 -19.97 -23.75
N PHE A 237 -3.25 -19.15 -23.10
CA PHE A 237 -2.08 -18.57 -23.74
C PHE A 237 -0.95 -19.59 -23.80
N GLU A 238 -0.27 -19.62 -24.94
CA GLU A 238 0.98 -20.33 -25.10
C GLU A 238 2.13 -19.47 -24.58
N LEU A 239 3.14 -20.11 -24.01
CA LEU A 239 4.36 -19.43 -23.58
C LEU A 239 5.19 -19.09 -24.82
N LEU A 240 5.61 -17.83 -24.96
CA LEU A 240 6.56 -17.44 -25.98
C LEU A 240 7.92 -18.08 -25.68
N THR A 241 8.35 -19.00 -26.54
CA THR A 241 9.63 -19.70 -26.42
C THR A 241 10.73 -19.09 -27.29
N ASP A 242 10.35 -18.30 -28.29
CA ASP A 242 11.26 -17.61 -29.21
C ASP A 242 11.56 -16.19 -28.74
N ILE A 243 12.85 -15.87 -28.61
CA ILE A 243 13.32 -14.55 -28.20
C ILE A 243 12.98 -13.46 -29.22
N ASP A 244 12.93 -13.77 -30.51
CA ASP A 244 12.63 -12.78 -31.54
C ASP A 244 11.17 -12.33 -31.46
N MET A 245 10.25 -13.26 -31.12
CA MET A 245 8.85 -12.94 -30.87
C MET A 245 8.69 -12.04 -29.63
N VAL A 246 9.42 -12.33 -28.55
CA VAL A 246 9.43 -11.50 -27.34
C VAL A 246 9.95 -10.10 -27.66
N MET A 247 11.10 -10.00 -28.34
CA MET A 247 11.68 -8.70 -28.71
C MET A 247 10.77 -7.91 -29.65
N PHE A 248 10.07 -8.56 -30.58
CA PHE A 248 9.10 -7.92 -31.46
C PHE A 248 7.98 -7.26 -30.65
N ILE A 249 7.39 -7.97 -29.69
CA ILE A 249 6.33 -7.45 -28.83
C ILE A 249 6.87 -6.33 -27.94
N GLU A 250 7.99 -6.55 -27.24
CA GLU A 250 8.57 -5.56 -26.32
C GLU A 250 8.91 -4.25 -27.04
N ARG A 251 9.45 -4.31 -28.26
CA ARG A 251 9.74 -3.13 -29.09
C ARG A 251 8.47 -2.43 -29.57
N GLY A 252 7.33 -3.11 -29.60
CA GLY A 252 6.02 -2.57 -29.99
C GLY A 252 5.28 -1.86 -28.84
N ILE A 253 5.58 -2.19 -27.58
CA ILE A 253 4.87 -1.61 -26.42
C ILE A 253 5.13 -0.09 -26.33
N ARG A 254 4.06 0.69 -26.25
CA ARG A 254 4.08 2.14 -26.00
C ARG A 254 3.16 2.45 -24.82
N GLY A 255 3.54 3.44 -24.01
CA GLY A 255 2.68 3.93 -22.93
C GLY A 255 1.59 4.87 -23.43
N GLY A 256 0.84 5.46 -22.50
CA GLY A 256 -0.14 6.51 -22.81
C GLY A 256 0.49 7.73 -23.46
N LEU A 257 -0.26 8.39 -24.35
CA LEU A 257 0.17 9.63 -24.99
C LEU A 257 0.14 10.77 -23.98
N SER A 258 1.31 11.32 -23.65
CA SER A 258 1.43 12.54 -22.86
C SER A 258 2.09 13.62 -23.71
N GLN A 259 1.35 14.69 -24.03
CA GLN A 259 1.82 15.78 -24.88
C GLN A 259 1.49 17.13 -24.27
N CYS A 260 2.53 17.93 -24.03
CA CYS A 260 2.39 19.33 -23.63
C CYS A 260 2.57 20.21 -24.86
N PHE A 261 1.50 20.90 -25.29
CA PHE A 261 1.60 21.91 -26.35
C PHE A 261 2.06 23.24 -25.75
N GLY A 262 3.00 23.93 -26.41
CA GLY A 262 3.55 25.22 -25.94
C GLY A 262 2.60 26.42 -26.06
N ARG A 263 1.32 26.23 -26.40
CA ARG A 263 0.34 27.32 -26.48
C ARG A 263 -0.24 27.59 -25.09
N TYR A 264 0.16 28.70 -24.48
CA TYR A 264 -0.43 29.19 -23.25
C TYR A 264 -1.84 29.75 -23.53
N ALA A 265 -2.85 29.14 -22.90
CA ALA A 265 -4.22 29.64 -22.90
C ALA A 265 -4.64 29.92 -21.46
N LYS A 266 -5.16 31.13 -21.19
CA LYS A 266 -5.69 31.53 -19.89
C LYS A 266 -7.15 31.97 -20.05
N ALA A 267 -8.06 31.28 -19.37
CA ALA A 267 -9.46 31.67 -19.32
C ALA A 267 -9.70 32.86 -18.39
N ASN A 268 -10.58 33.78 -18.79
CA ASN A 268 -11.09 34.86 -17.95
C ASN A 268 -12.35 34.37 -17.21
N ASN A 269 -12.16 33.50 -16.23
CA ASN A 269 -13.25 32.86 -15.51
C ASN A 269 -13.74 33.74 -14.35
N LYS A 270 -15.03 34.15 -14.37
CA LYS A 270 -15.66 35.01 -13.36
C LYS A 270 -15.69 34.46 -11.93
N TYR A 271 -15.48 33.16 -11.76
CA TYR A 271 -15.43 32.51 -10.44
C TYR A 271 -14.01 32.45 -9.86
N MET A 272 -13.00 32.89 -10.61
CA MET A 272 -11.60 32.87 -10.18
C MET A 272 -11.16 34.24 -9.67
N ARG A 273 -10.21 34.26 -8.73
CA ARG A 273 -9.66 35.50 -8.13
C ARG A 273 -9.00 36.43 -9.15
N SER A 274 -8.54 35.89 -10.28
CA SER A 274 -7.86 36.65 -11.34
C SER A 274 -8.80 37.13 -12.46
N TYR A 275 -10.10 37.25 -12.18
CA TYR A 275 -11.10 37.70 -13.14
C TYR A 275 -10.91 39.19 -13.47
N ASP A 276 -11.02 39.51 -14.76
CA ASP A 276 -10.98 40.86 -15.28
C ASP A 276 -12.37 41.22 -15.85
N SER A 277 -13.09 42.11 -15.16
CA SER A 277 -14.45 42.52 -15.53
C SER A 277 -14.51 43.33 -16.84
N SER A 278 -13.37 43.81 -17.33
CA SER A 278 -13.29 44.53 -18.61
C SER A 278 -13.31 43.59 -19.83
N LYS A 279 -13.13 42.28 -19.62
CA LYS A 279 -13.06 41.26 -20.68
C LYS A 279 -14.25 40.32 -20.61
N PRO A 280 -14.69 39.76 -21.75
CA PRO A 280 -15.73 38.73 -21.75
C PRO A 280 -15.27 37.52 -20.92
N SER A 281 -16.23 36.86 -20.27
CA SER A 281 -15.95 35.62 -19.53
C SER A 281 -15.59 34.49 -20.47
N SER A 282 -14.55 33.73 -20.14
CA SER A 282 -14.16 32.52 -20.88
C SER A 282 -13.76 31.40 -19.93
N TYR A 283 -13.83 30.15 -20.42
CA TYR A 283 -13.62 28.93 -19.64
C TYR A 283 -12.73 27.96 -20.43
N LEU A 284 -11.95 27.16 -19.71
CA LEU A 284 -11.25 26.01 -20.26
C LEU A 284 -11.98 24.75 -19.80
N MET A 285 -12.04 23.75 -20.68
CA MET A 285 -12.67 22.46 -20.38
C MET A 285 -11.60 21.37 -20.35
N TYR A 286 -11.70 20.50 -19.34
CA TYR A 286 -10.89 19.30 -19.22
C TYR A 286 -11.81 18.10 -19.45
N TYR A 287 -11.42 17.22 -20.36
CA TYR A 287 -12.12 15.99 -20.64
C TYR A 287 -11.27 14.82 -20.19
N ASP A 288 -11.93 13.86 -19.55
CA ASP A 288 -11.33 12.61 -19.08
C ASP A 288 -12.20 11.47 -19.59
N VAL A 289 -11.58 10.46 -20.20
CA VAL A 289 -12.32 9.31 -20.75
C VAL A 289 -12.36 8.22 -19.68
N ASN A 290 -13.57 7.87 -19.24
CA ASN A 290 -13.77 6.86 -18.21
C ASN A 290 -13.33 5.46 -18.71
N ASN A 291 -12.35 4.86 -18.05
CA ASN A 291 -11.84 3.50 -18.32
C ASN A 291 -11.23 3.32 -19.74
N LEU A 292 -10.34 4.23 -20.17
CA LEU A 292 -9.53 4.10 -21.40
C LEU A 292 -8.56 2.92 -21.32
#